data_AF-A0A921G478-F1
#
_entry.id   AF-A0A921G478-F1
#
_cell.length_a   1.000
_cell.length_b   1.000
_cell.length_c   1.000
_cell.angle_alpha   90.00
_cell.angle_beta   90.00
_cell.angle_gamma   90.00
#
_symmetry.space_group_name_H-M   'P 1'
#
loop_
_entity.id
_entity.type
_entity.pdbx_description
1 polymer ?
#
loop_
_entity_poly.entity_id
_entity_poly.type
_entity_poly.pdbx_seq_one_letter_code
_entity_poly.pdbx_strand_id
1 'polypeptide(L)'
;MLATTLESYLDDRILQLSKEVRQEMLTQIGNPDSYLRDKLIYQSFVKMIFSDQLNSEELLELLEKVVQEDYLFYRIGESGTDSVFTRSFSALVIAAVIEYDLKKRIANPDIIFYTTNKVLQYMLEEKDIRGFIHENGWAHAIAHGADAVDALAKHPLLKKEDISRILHVVQHALFRQVDYLDEEEDRLAIILISLIKHQHAEQEIRVWIEDMTGMVETQLDENKGSIDAYHVKRTVKSFLKSFYIMLSAKDIGEQVTCDVFEALKKWMYLR
;
A
#
# COMPACT_ATOMS: atom_id res chain seq x y z
N MET A 1 20.48 22.13 6.55
CA MET A 1 19.48 23.12 7.05
C MET A 1 18.09 22.52 7.12
N LEU A 2 17.64 21.76 6.10
CA LEU A 2 16.33 21.10 6.10
C LEU A 2 16.01 20.34 7.39
N ALA A 3 16.88 19.42 7.83
CA ALA A 3 16.64 18.60 9.03
C ALA A 3 16.28 19.44 10.28
N THR A 4 17.11 20.43 10.62
CA THR A 4 16.88 21.31 11.78
C THR A 4 15.58 22.12 11.68
N THR A 5 15.22 22.54 10.46
CA THR A 5 13.95 23.23 10.20
C THR A 5 12.78 22.29 10.44
N LEU A 6 12.85 21.05 9.93
CA LEU A 6 11.78 20.06 10.11
C LEU A 6 11.66 19.60 11.57
N GLU A 7 12.77 19.42 12.29
CA GLU A 7 12.75 19.16 13.73
C GLU A 7 12.04 20.29 14.49
N SER A 8 12.37 21.53 14.17
CA SER A 8 11.72 22.70 14.79
C SER A 8 10.24 22.81 14.42
N TYR A 9 9.86 22.43 13.20
CA TYR A 9 8.47 22.37 12.78
C TYR A 9 7.69 21.27 13.49
N LEU A 10 8.26 20.08 13.61
CA LEU A 10 7.63 18.94 14.29
C LEU A 10 7.46 19.22 15.79
N ASP A 11 8.42 19.90 16.42
CA ASP A 11 8.38 20.34 17.82
C ASP A 11 7.56 21.62 18.06
N ASP A 12 6.78 22.09 17.08
CA ASP A 12 5.93 23.29 17.16
C ASP A 12 6.69 24.61 17.45
N ARG A 13 8.02 24.63 17.33
CA ARG A 13 8.83 25.85 17.40
C ARG A 13 8.68 26.70 16.13
N ILE A 14 8.38 26.06 15.00
CA ILE A 14 7.97 26.68 13.75
C ILE A 14 6.56 26.20 13.44
N LEU A 15 5.62 27.12 13.21
CA LEU A 15 4.20 26.76 13.02
C LEU A 15 3.86 26.38 11.57
N GLN A 16 4.59 26.92 10.59
CA GLN A 16 4.36 26.70 9.17
C GLN A 16 5.68 26.63 8.40
N LEU A 17 5.72 25.77 7.40
CA LEU A 17 6.86 25.63 6.49
C LEU A 17 6.70 26.56 5.28
N SER A 18 7.80 27.18 4.85
CA SER A 18 7.79 28.00 3.62
C SER A 18 7.63 27.11 2.38
N LYS A 19 7.24 27.72 1.25
CA LYS A 19 7.09 27.01 -0.02
C LYS A 19 8.40 26.35 -0.47
N GLU A 20 9.53 27.00 -0.22
CA GLU A 20 10.88 26.50 -0.55
C GLU A 20 11.20 25.24 0.26
N VAL A 21 10.90 25.25 1.57
CA VAL A 21 11.11 24.07 2.42
C VAL A 21 10.20 22.92 2.00
N ARG A 22 8.92 23.19 1.71
CA ARG A 22 8.00 22.17 1.18
C ARG A 22 8.49 21.56 -0.13
N GLN A 23 9.07 22.37 -1.01
CA GLN A 23 9.64 21.90 -2.28
C GLN A 23 10.94 21.09 -2.05
N GLU A 24 11.80 21.50 -1.12
CA GLU A 24 13.00 20.76 -0.74
C GLU A 24 12.66 19.40 -0.13
N MET A 25 11.66 19.34 0.76
CA MET A 25 11.10 18.09 1.30
C MET A 25 10.68 17.13 0.18
N LEU A 26 9.94 17.64 -0.79
CA LEU A 26 9.45 16.83 -1.90
C LEU A 26 10.59 16.33 -2.80
N THR A 27 11.63 17.14 -3.03
CA THR A 27 12.85 16.70 -3.74
C THR A 27 13.64 15.65 -2.96
N GLN A 28 13.57 15.68 -1.63
CA GLN A 28 14.26 14.75 -0.72
C GLN A 28 13.36 13.60 -0.23
N ILE A 29 12.18 13.40 -0.83
CA ILE A 29 11.18 12.42 -0.37
C ILE A 29 11.71 10.99 -0.31
N GLY A 30 12.68 10.66 -1.18
CA GLY A 30 13.36 9.37 -1.23
C GLY A 30 14.79 9.38 -0.70
N ASN A 31 15.12 10.26 0.25
CA ASN A 31 16.50 10.35 0.77
C ASN A 31 16.96 9.01 1.42
N PRO A 32 18.19 8.53 1.18
CA PRO A 32 18.70 7.30 1.78
C PRO A 32 18.86 7.35 3.31
N ASP A 33 18.96 8.54 3.90
CA ASP A 33 18.94 8.76 5.36
C ASP A 33 17.51 8.58 5.90
N SER A 34 17.28 7.46 6.58
CA SER A 34 15.99 7.10 7.18
C SER A 34 15.51 8.10 8.24
N TYR A 35 16.40 8.78 8.95
CA TYR A 35 15.98 9.77 9.93
C TYR A 35 15.36 10.98 9.22
N LEU A 36 16.06 11.52 8.21
CA LEU A 36 15.53 12.63 7.42
C LEU A 36 14.25 12.24 6.67
N ARG A 37 14.23 11.08 6.04
CA ARG A 37 13.09 10.62 5.23
C ARG A 37 11.86 10.28 6.07
N ASP A 38 12.01 9.37 7.03
CA ASP A 38 10.88 8.78 7.77
C ASP A 38 10.44 9.67 8.92
N LYS A 39 11.39 10.18 9.71
CA LYS A 39 11.09 10.90 10.96
C LYS A 39 10.85 12.38 10.72
N LEU A 40 11.48 12.97 9.72
CA LEU A 40 11.35 14.40 9.45
C LEU A 40 10.41 14.69 8.27
N ILE A 41 10.76 14.24 7.06
CA ILE A 41 10.01 14.60 5.84
C ILE A 41 8.61 14.01 5.86
N TYR A 42 8.47 12.69 6.02
CA TYR A 42 7.16 12.05 5.98
C TYR A 42 6.25 12.52 7.13
N GLN A 43 6.76 12.60 8.36
CA GLN A 43 5.98 13.13 9.49
C GLN A 43 5.57 14.59 9.27
N SER A 44 6.41 15.41 8.63
CA SER A 44 6.04 16.78 8.30
C SER A 44 4.94 16.85 7.25
N PHE A 45 4.94 15.97 6.24
CA PHE A 45 3.81 15.83 5.31
C PHE A 45 2.52 15.45 6.05
N VAL A 46 2.55 14.41 6.87
CA VAL A 46 1.39 13.97 7.67
C VAL A 46 0.86 15.11 8.53
N LYS A 47 1.75 15.81 9.26
CA LYS A 47 1.38 16.96 10.08
C LYS A 47 0.72 18.06 9.25
N MET A 48 1.34 18.50 8.15
CA MET A 48 0.80 19.56 7.30
C MET A 48 -0.58 19.21 6.73
N ILE A 49 -0.73 17.97 6.22
CA ILE A 49 -1.97 17.49 5.60
C ILE A 49 -3.10 17.46 6.63
N PHE A 50 -2.90 16.80 7.78
CA PHE A 50 -3.97 16.58 8.74
C PHE A 50 -4.22 17.75 9.71
N SER A 51 -3.36 18.76 9.73
CA SER A 51 -3.59 20.01 10.49
C SER A 51 -4.13 21.16 9.62
N ASP A 52 -4.67 20.86 8.45
CA ASP A 52 -5.29 21.83 7.53
C ASP A 52 -4.34 22.99 7.13
N GLN A 53 -3.02 22.74 7.10
CA GLN A 53 -2.02 23.76 6.73
C GLN A 53 -1.85 23.93 5.22
N LEU A 54 -2.33 22.96 4.44
CA LEU A 54 -2.43 23.03 2.99
C LEU A 54 -3.90 23.20 2.61
N ASN A 55 -4.18 24.14 1.70
CA ASN A 55 -5.53 24.26 1.16
C ASN A 55 -5.83 23.13 0.15
N SER A 56 -7.09 23.02 -0.27
CA SER A 56 -7.52 21.97 -1.20
C SER A 56 -6.75 21.97 -2.53
N GLU A 57 -6.45 23.15 -3.09
CA GLU A 57 -5.71 23.26 -4.35
C GLU A 57 -4.26 22.76 -4.15
N GLU A 58 -3.58 23.20 -3.09
CA GLU A 58 -2.22 22.74 -2.78
C GLU A 58 -2.14 21.22 -2.54
N LEU A 59 -3.16 20.61 -1.93
CA LEU A 59 -3.21 19.16 -1.70
C LEU A 59 -3.43 18.39 -3.00
N LEU A 60 -4.30 18.88 -3.88
CA LEU A 60 -4.54 18.25 -5.18
C LEU A 60 -3.34 18.42 -6.11
N GLU A 61 -2.67 19.58 -6.11
CA GLU A 61 -1.40 19.78 -6.83
C GLU A 61 -0.31 18.83 -6.33
N LEU A 62 -0.21 18.62 -5.00
CA LEU A 62 0.70 17.65 -4.42
C LEU A 62 0.39 16.24 -4.93
N LEU A 63 -0.87 15.81 -4.86
CA LEU A 63 -1.32 14.51 -5.33
C LEU A 63 -1.00 14.29 -6.81
N GLU A 64 -1.38 15.25 -7.66
CA GLU A 64 -1.12 15.24 -9.09
C GLU A 64 0.38 15.13 -9.41
N LYS A 65 1.25 15.71 -8.57
CA LYS A 65 2.70 15.64 -8.72
C LYS A 65 3.27 14.29 -8.30
N VAL A 66 2.89 13.76 -7.13
CA VAL A 66 3.49 12.53 -6.60
C VAL A 66 3.07 11.26 -7.35
N VAL A 67 1.98 11.29 -8.13
CA VAL A 67 1.56 10.16 -8.98
C VAL A 67 2.30 10.08 -10.33
N GLN A 68 3.24 10.99 -10.61
CA GLN A 68 3.94 11.08 -11.91
C GLN A 68 5.24 10.27 -11.97
N GLU A 69 5.86 10.26 -13.16
CA GLU A 69 7.10 9.56 -13.50
C GLU A 69 8.29 9.92 -12.60
N ASP A 70 8.39 11.18 -12.16
CA ASP A 70 9.49 11.62 -11.30
C ASP A 70 9.34 11.16 -9.83
N TYR A 71 8.21 10.55 -9.48
CA TYR A 71 7.84 10.21 -8.10
C TYR A 71 7.38 8.75 -7.99
N LEU A 72 6.09 8.45 -8.06
CA LEU A 72 5.56 7.09 -7.91
C LEU A 72 6.20 6.09 -8.88
N PHE A 73 6.57 6.52 -10.09
CA PHE A 73 7.24 5.68 -11.09
C PHE A 73 8.73 5.98 -11.26
N TYR A 74 9.35 6.66 -10.29
CA TYR A 74 10.77 7.03 -10.36
C TYR A 74 11.65 5.79 -10.56
N ARG A 75 12.16 5.64 -11.79
CA ARG A 75 12.94 4.47 -12.24
C ARG A 75 12.24 3.14 -11.96
N ILE A 76 10.93 3.09 -12.20
CA ILE A 76 10.11 1.90 -11.98
C ILE A 76 10.72 0.66 -12.66
N GLY A 77 10.71 -0.46 -11.96
CA GLY A 77 11.33 -1.72 -12.38
C GLY A 77 12.79 -1.90 -11.97
N GLU A 78 13.47 -0.86 -11.46
CA GLU A 78 14.72 -1.04 -10.73
C GLU A 78 14.48 -1.72 -9.37
N SER A 79 15.41 -2.56 -8.96
CA SER A 79 15.45 -3.21 -7.64
C SER A 79 16.88 -3.18 -7.10
N GLY A 80 17.04 -3.07 -5.79
CA GLY A 80 18.35 -3.05 -5.13
C GLY A 80 19.02 -1.67 -5.08
N THR A 81 18.39 -0.61 -5.58
CA THR A 81 18.89 0.77 -5.57
C THR A 81 18.06 1.66 -4.65
N ASP A 82 18.56 2.85 -4.32
CA ASP A 82 17.83 3.80 -3.47
C ASP A 82 16.61 4.44 -4.16
N SER A 83 16.39 4.17 -5.46
CA SER A 83 15.24 4.70 -6.20
C SER A 83 13.90 4.23 -5.62
N VAL A 84 13.90 3.09 -4.91
CA VAL A 84 12.73 2.55 -4.20
C VAL A 84 12.15 3.54 -3.19
N PHE A 85 12.99 4.31 -2.50
CA PHE A 85 12.54 5.22 -1.44
C PHE A 85 11.66 6.34 -2.02
N THR A 86 12.00 6.88 -3.19
CA THR A 86 11.17 7.90 -3.85
C THR A 86 9.80 7.35 -4.18
N ARG A 87 9.72 6.17 -4.79
CA ARG A 87 8.44 5.55 -5.18
C ARG A 87 7.58 5.23 -3.97
N SER A 88 8.21 4.56 -2.99
CA SER A 88 7.57 4.10 -1.77
C SER A 88 7.02 5.24 -0.91
N PHE A 89 7.80 6.31 -0.69
CA PHE A 89 7.34 7.45 0.11
C PHE A 89 6.36 8.34 -0.68
N SER A 90 6.40 8.32 -2.02
CA SER A 90 5.35 8.91 -2.83
C SER A 90 4.02 8.18 -2.61
N ALA A 91 4.01 6.85 -2.56
CA ALA A 91 2.82 6.07 -2.23
C ALA A 91 2.23 6.42 -0.84
N LEU A 92 3.07 6.62 0.17
CA LEU A 92 2.61 7.07 1.49
C LEU A 92 2.00 8.47 1.48
N VAL A 93 2.56 9.41 0.72
CA VAL A 93 1.98 10.75 0.58
C VAL A 93 0.64 10.68 -0.14
N ILE A 94 0.52 9.85 -1.20
CA ILE A 94 -0.75 9.58 -1.88
C ILE A 94 -1.78 9.06 -0.87
N ALA A 95 -1.42 8.03 -0.08
CA ALA A 95 -2.31 7.47 0.94
C ALA A 95 -2.79 8.54 1.92
N ALA A 96 -1.89 9.40 2.42
CA ALA A 96 -2.23 10.47 3.36
C ALA A 96 -3.19 11.51 2.75
N VAL A 97 -2.98 11.92 1.50
CA VAL A 97 -3.86 12.88 0.81
C VAL A 97 -5.23 12.26 0.55
N ILE A 98 -5.31 10.99 0.13
CA ILE A 98 -6.60 10.31 -0.08
C ILE A 98 -7.34 10.12 1.26
N GLU A 99 -6.66 9.77 2.34
CA GLU A 99 -7.26 9.67 3.68
C GLU A 99 -7.80 11.02 4.19
N TYR A 100 -7.12 12.12 3.86
CA TYR A 100 -7.63 13.47 4.12
C TYR A 100 -8.88 13.75 3.27
N ASP A 101 -8.85 13.43 1.98
CA ASP A 101 -9.96 13.61 1.06
C ASP A 101 -11.22 12.80 1.46
N LEU A 102 -11.05 11.59 2.00
CA LEU A 102 -12.16 10.80 2.55
C LEU A 102 -13.00 11.58 3.57
N LYS A 103 -12.35 12.46 4.35
CA LYS A 103 -13.01 13.27 5.38
C LYS A 103 -13.52 14.60 4.84
N LYS A 104 -12.76 15.23 3.93
CA LYS A 104 -12.96 16.64 3.54
C LYS A 104 -13.62 16.81 2.18
N ARG A 105 -13.64 15.78 1.33
CA ARG A 105 -14.29 15.75 0.00
C ARG A 105 -13.81 16.89 -0.90
N ILE A 106 -12.50 17.00 -1.04
CA ILE A 106 -11.84 18.03 -1.85
C ILE A 106 -11.64 17.59 -3.31
N ALA A 107 -11.50 16.29 -3.58
CA ALA A 107 -11.24 15.75 -4.91
C ALA A 107 -12.53 15.49 -5.70
N ASN A 108 -12.47 15.72 -7.01
CA ASN A 108 -13.52 15.31 -7.93
C ASN A 108 -13.31 13.85 -8.40
N PRO A 109 -14.31 13.23 -9.05
CA PRO A 109 -14.20 11.85 -9.51
C PRO A 109 -13.02 11.58 -10.46
N ASP A 110 -12.69 12.51 -11.36
CA ASP A 110 -11.63 12.31 -12.36
C ASP A 110 -10.25 12.18 -11.69
N ILE A 111 -9.99 12.98 -10.65
CA ILE A 111 -8.75 12.90 -9.87
C ILE A 111 -8.65 11.54 -9.17
N ILE A 112 -9.74 11.05 -8.57
CA ILE A 112 -9.76 9.74 -7.90
C ILE A 112 -9.55 8.62 -8.92
N PHE A 113 -10.25 8.66 -10.06
CA PHE A 113 -10.09 7.65 -11.11
C PHE A 113 -8.66 7.62 -11.66
N TYR A 114 -8.06 8.78 -11.91
CA TYR A 114 -6.69 8.88 -12.37
C TYR A 114 -5.71 8.34 -11.33
N THR A 115 -5.88 8.71 -10.06
CA THR A 115 -5.05 8.24 -8.95
C THR A 115 -5.16 6.73 -8.78
N THR A 116 -6.36 6.17 -8.79
CA THR A 116 -6.59 4.71 -8.76
C THR A 116 -5.84 4.01 -9.88
N ASN A 117 -5.93 4.51 -11.11
CA ASN A 117 -5.22 3.92 -12.24
C ASN A 117 -3.70 3.92 -12.02
N LYS A 118 -3.12 5.03 -11.56
CA LYS A 118 -1.69 5.15 -11.32
C LYS A 118 -1.22 4.26 -10.16
N VAL A 119 -1.92 4.23 -9.04
CA VAL A 119 -1.54 3.39 -7.89
C VAL A 119 -1.63 1.89 -8.22
N LEU A 120 -2.68 1.46 -8.94
CA LEU A 120 -2.79 0.06 -9.35
C LEU A 120 -1.74 -0.33 -10.38
N GLN A 121 -1.40 0.57 -11.32
CA GLN A 121 -0.29 0.37 -12.25
C GLN A 121 1.03 0.23 -11.49
N TYR A 122 1.31 1.11 -10.53
CA TYR A 122 2.49 1.05 -9.68
C TYR A 122 2.64 -0.31 -8.97
N MET A 123 1.56 -0.81 -8.37
CA MET A 123 1.57 -2.12 -7.68
C MET A 123 1.89 -3.30 -8.61
N LEU A 124 1.58 -3.20 -9.89
CA LEU A 124 1.91 -4.23 -10.88
C LEU A 124 3.34 -4.09 -11.42
N GLU A 125 3.85 -2.87 -11.56
CA GLU A 125 5.14 -2.60 -12.18
C GLU A 125 6.33 -2.58 -11.20
N GLU A 126 6.09 -2.30 -9.93
CA GLU A 126 7.14 -2.29 -8.90
C GLU A 126 7.83 -3.65 -8.85
N LYS A 127 9.15 -3.69 -8.73
CA LYS A 127 9.92 -4.94 -8.61
C LYS A 127 10.76 -5.02 -7.35
N ASP A 128 10.94 -3.89 -6.67
CA ASP A 128 11.63 -3.85 -5.39
C ASP A 128 10.66 -4.27 -4.28
N ILE A 129 10.96 -5.38 -3.64
CA ILE A 129 10.17 -6.00 -2.57
C ILE A 129 10.90 -5.92 -1.23
N ARG A 130 11.99 -5.16 -1.14
CA ARG A 130 12.77 -5.08 0.10
C ARG A 130 11.93 -4.39 1.17
N GLY A 131 11.87 -5.03 2.33
CA GLY A 131 11.27 -4.49 3.54
C GLY A 131 12.24 -3.55 4.24
N PHE A 132 12.83 -3.97 5.37
CA PHE A 132 13.87 -3.21 6.08
C PHE A 132 15.25 -3.36 5.42
N ILE A 133 15.93 -2.24 5.18
CA ILE A 133 17.32 -2.20 4.71
C ILE A 133 18.18 -1.66 5.85
N HIS A 134 19.22 -2.42 6.23
CA HIS A 134 20.19 -1.99 7.23
C HIS A 134 20.78 -0.62 6.86
N GLU A 135 20.90 0.28 7.82
CA GLU A 135 21.33 1.69 7.66
C GLU A 135 20.33 2.61 6.93
N ASN A 136 19.64 2.13 5.88
CA ASN A 136 18.73 2.96 5.08
C ASN A 136 17.27 2.96 5.55
N GLY A 137 16.87 2.07 6.47
CA GLY A 137 15.51 1.98 6.99
C GLY A 137 14.52 1.30 6.05
N TRP A 138 13.25 1.68 6.11
CA TRP A 138 12.16 1.00 5.41
C TRP A 138 12.12 1.36 3.93
N ALA A 139 12.34 0.37 3.04
CA ALA A 139 12.03 0.51 1.62
C ALA A 139 10.54 0.32 1.39
N HIS A 140 9.94 -0.80 1.81
CA HIS A 140 8.49 -0.96 2.00
C HIS A 140 7.62 -0.58 0.79
N ALA A 141 8.12 -0.72 -0.44
CA ALA A 141 7.39 -0.31 -1.64
C ALA A 141 6.01 -1.00 -1.75
N ILE A 142 5.95 -2.30 -1.46
CA ILE A 142 4.69 -3.06 -1.46
C ILE A 142 3.79 -2.68 -0.28
N ALA A 143 4.34 -2.50 0.92
CA ALA A 143 3.57 -2.07 2.10
C ALA A 143 2.97 -0.68 1.93
N HIS A 144 3.76 0.29 1.49
CA HIS A 144 3.31 1.67 1.26
C HIS A 144 2.39 1.80 0.05
N GLY A 145 2.62 1.00 -0.99
CA GLY A 145 1.67 0.84 -2.09
C GLY A 145 0.33 0.27 -1.63
N ALA A 146 0.35 -0.74 -0.74
CA ALA A 146 -0.86 -1.29 -0.14
C ALA A 146 -1.64 -0.24 0.67
N ASP A 147 -0.96 0.70 1.35
CA ASP A 147 -1.61 1.81 2.04
C ASP A 147 -2.36 2.75 1.10
N ALA A 148 -1.75 3.05 -0.03
CA ALA A 148 -2.39 3.87 -1.06
C ALA A 148 -3.63 3.16 -1.63
N VAL A 149 -3.52 1.85 -1.90
CA VAL A 149 -4.66 1.04 -2.36
C VAL A 149 -5.74 0.95 -1.29
N ASP A 150 -5.39 0.80 -0.02
CA ASP A 150 -6.33 0.75 1.10
C ASP A 150 -7.11 2.07 1.23
N ALA A 151 -6.42 3.21 1.18
CA ALA A 151 -7.06 4.52 1.21
C ALA A 151 -8.07 4.69 0.05
N LEU A 152 -7.71 4.24 -1.16
CA LEU A 152 -8.59 4.25 -2.32
C LEU A 152 -9.75 3.24 -2.19
N ALA A 153 -9.53 2.07 -1.59
CA ALA A 153 -10.54 1.05 -1.35
C ALA A 153 -11.67 1.54 -0.43
N LYS A 154 -11.38 2.50 0.46
CA LYS A 154 -12.38 3.17 1.31
C LYS A 154 -13.15 4.27 0.59
N HIS A 155 -12.69 4.70 -0.59
CA HIS A 155 -13.22 5.89 -1.24
C HIS A 155 -14.59 5.64 -1.89
N PRO A 156 -15.62 6.48 -1.64
CA PRO A 156 -16.97 6.29 -2.21
C PRO A 156 -17.04 6.57 -3.71
N LEU A 157 -16.02 7.23 -4.28
CA LEU A 157 -15.87 7.40 -5.73
C LEU A 157 -15.08 6.25 -6.37
N LEU A 158 -14.73 5.18 -5.64
CA LEU A 158 -14.16 3.99 -6.27
C LEU A 158 -15.17 3.37 -7.23
N LYS A 159 -14.77 3.01 -8.45
CA LYS A 159 -15.68 2.35 -9.37
C LYS A 159 -15.83 0.88 -8.99
N LYS A 160 -17.00 0.31 -9.26
CA LYS A 160 -17.25 -1.12 -9.05
C LYS A 160 -16.27 -2.01 -9.82
N GLU A 161 -15.90 -1.61 -11.04
CA GLU A 161 -14.91 -2.32 -11.87
C GLU A 161 -13.49 -2.30 -11.28
N ASP A 162 -13.17 -1.37 -10.37
CA ASP A 162 -11.88 -1.30 -9.71
C ASP A 162 -11.73 -2.37 -8.61
N ILE A 163 -12.82 -2.94 -8.09
CA ILE A 163 -12.76 -4.01 -7.08
C ILE A 163 -11.96 -5.20 -7.61
N SER A 164 -12.28 -5.69 -8.81
CA SER A 164 -11.56 -6.82 -9.41
C SER A 164 -10.11 -6.48 -9.75
N ARG A 165 -9.85 -5.23 -10.15
CA ARG A 165 -8.48 -4.73 -10.40
C ARG A 165 -7.65 -4.68 -9.11
N ILE A 166 -8.25 -4.24 -8.00
CA ILE A 166 -7.62 -4.24 -6.68
C ILE A 166 -7.30 -5.67 -6.24
N LEU A 167 -8.26 -6.58 -6.35
CA LEU A 167 -8.03 -8.00 -6.02
C LEU A 167 -6.92 -8.62 -6.88
N HIS A 168 -6.84 -8.22 -8.15
CA HIS A 168 -5.76 -8.63 -9.04
C HIS A 168 -4.39 -8.10 -8.59
N VAL A 169 -4.26 -6.83 -8.17
CA VAL A 169 -2.95 -6.33 -7.69
C VAL A 169 -2.52 -7.00 -6.38
N VAL A 170 -3.47 -7.28 -5.48
CA VAL A 170 -3.19 -8.05 -4.25
C VAL A 170 -2.70 -9.45 -4.59
N GLN A 171 -3.40 -10.15 -5.48
CA GLN A 171 -2.97 -11.46 -5.95
C GLN A 171 -1.58 -11.40 -6.60
N HIS A 172 -1.34 -10.41 -7.47
CA HIS A 172 -0.06 -10.22 -8.12
C HIS A 172 1.07 -10.07 -7.09
N ALA A 173 0.86 -9.26 -6.04
CA ALA A 173 1.84 -9.08 -4.96
C ALA A 173 2.11 -10.37 -4.17
N LEU A 174 1.08 -11.18 -3.91
CA LEU A 174 1.21 -12.45 -3.19
C LEU A 174 1.93 -13.55 -3.98
N PHE A 175 1.90 -13.47 -5.32
CA PHE A 175 2.44 -14.51 -6.22
C PHE A 175 3.89 -14.24 -6.68
N ARG A 176 4.59 -13.25 -6.10
CA ARG A 176 5.96 -12.86 -6.49
C ARG A 176 7.07 -13.84 -6.09
N GLN A 177 6.72 -15.06 -5.66
CA GLN A 177 7.66 -16.13 -5.27
C GLN A 177 8.63 -15.74 -4.15
N VAL A 178 8.20 -14.85 -3.26
CA VAL A 178 9.02 -14.27 -2.20
C VAL A 178 8.34 -14.42 -0.86
N ASP A 179 9.15 -14.60 0.18
CA ASP A 179 8.72 -14.47 1.57
C ASP A 179 8.85 -13.00 1.96
N TYR A 180 7.72 -12.34 2.19
CA TYR A 180 7.70 -11.04 2.87
C TYR A 180 8.19 -11.21 4.31
N LEU A 181 8.97 -10.25 4.78
CA LEU A 181 9.66 -10.33 6.08
C LEU A 181 9.17 -9.28 7.07
N ASP A 182 8.50 -8.23 6.58
CA ASP A 182 8.28 -6.98 7.30
C ASP A 182 6.80 -6.55 7.24
N GLU A 183 5.90 -7.55 7.35
CA GLU A 183 4.45 -7.41 7.47
C GLU A 183 3.73 -6.87 6.22
N GLU A 184 4.33 -7.00 5.04
CA GLU A 184 3.68 -6.60 3.78
C GLU A 184 2.36 -7.35 3.54
N GLU A 185 2.28 -8.64 3.89
CA GLU A 185 1.03 -9.40 3.78
C GLU A 185 -0.12 -8.84 4.64
N ASP A 186 0.20 -8.27 5.81
CA ASP A 186 -0.79 -7.70 6.71
C ASP A 186 -1.37 -6.42 6.10
N ARG A 187 -0.50 -5.58 5.49
CA ARG A 187 -0.91 -4.37 4.79
C ARG A 187 -1.79 -4.69 3.57
N LEU A 188 -1.46 -5.75 2.83
CA LEU A 188 -2.30 -6.23 1.74
C LEU A 188 -3.66 -6.75 2.23
N ALA A 189 -3.71 -7.43 3.38
CA ALA A 189 -4.96 -7.96 3.94
C ALA A 189 -5.93 -6.84 4.36
N ILE A 190 -5.40 -5.71 4.84
CA ILE A 190 -6.21 -4.54 5.20
C ILE A 190 -7.02 -4.01 4.01
N ILE A 191 -6.50 -4.10 2.77
CA ILE A 191 -7.23 -3.70 1.56
C ILE A 191 -8.56 -4.45 1.44
N LEU A 192 -8.55 -5.78 1.63
CA LEU A 192 -9.75 -6.60 1.53
C LEU A 192 -10.73 -6.28 2.65
N ILE A 193 -10.23 -5.99 3.85
CA ILE A 193 -11.07 -5.49 4.95
C ILE A 193 -11.78 -4.20 4.55
N SER A 194 -11.08 -3.26 3.94
CA SER A 194 -11.67 -2.01 3.46
C SER A 194 -12.70 -2.23 2.36
N LEU A 195 -12.43 -3.12 1.40
CA LEU A 195 -13.39 -3.49 0.36
C LEU A 195 -14.69 -4.09 0.95
N ILE A 196 -14.60 -4.96 1.97
CA ILE A 196 -15.78 -5.50 2.64
C ILE A 196 -16.57 -4.38 3.33
N LYS A 197 -15.88 -3.54 4.12
CA LYS A 197 -16.54 -2.53 4.96
C LYS A 197 -17.13 -1.36 4.17
N HIS A 198 -16.49 -0.97 3.08
CA HIS A 198 -16.82 0.26 2.35
C HIS A 198 -17.42 0.02 0.97
N GLN A 199 -17.17 -1.14 0.35
CA GLN A 199 -17.61 -1.45 -1.01
C GLN A 199 -18.56 -2.66 -1.08
N HIS A 200 -18.84 -3.32 0.06
CA HIS A 200 -19.69 -4.51 0.14
C HIS A 200 -19.23 -5.65 -0.79
N ALA A 201 -17.91 -5.78 -0.98
CA ALA A 201 -17.29 -6.68 -1.96
C ALA A 201 -17.15 -8.14 -1.48
N GLU A 202 -18.00 -8.59 -0.54
CA GLU A 202 -17.86 -9.93 0.05
C GLU A 202 -17.93 -11.03 -1.03
N GLN A 203 -18.91 -10.96 -1.93
CA GLN A 203 -19.09 -11.98 -2.96
C GLN A 203 -17.90 -12.04 -3.93
N GLU A 204 -17.39 -10.88 -4.34
CA GLU A 204 -16.20 -10.76 -5.19
C GLU A 204 -14.96 -11.37 -4.52
N ILE A 205 -14.80 -11.13 -3.21
CA ILE A 205 -13.69 -11.68 -2.43
C ILE A 205 -13.80 -13.20 -2.27
N ARG A 206 -15.00 -13.74 -2.06
CA ARG A 206 -15.21 -15.20 -1.95
C ARG A 206 -14.77 -15.93 -3.21
N VAL A 207 -15.22 -15.45 -4.38
CA VAL A 207 -14.82 -16.00 -5.69
C VAL A 207 -13.31 -15.89 -5.86
N TRP A 208 -12.74 -14.72 -5.53
CA TRP A 208 -11.30 -14.51 -5.63
C TRP A 208 -10.47 -15.44 -4.72
N ILE A 209 -10.93 -15.74 -3.50
CA ILE A 209 -10.26 -16.69 -2.60
C ILE A 209 -10.27 -18.09 -3.19
N GLU A 210 -11.42 -18.54 -3.71
CA GLU A 210 -11.54 -19.85 -4.35
C GLU A 210 -10.58 -19.97 -5.54
N ASP A 211 -10.58 -18.99 -6.46
CA ASP A 211 -9.71 -18.96 -7.62
C ASP A 211 -8.22 -18.92 -7.21
N MET A 212 -7.86 -18.02 -6.30
CA MET A 212 -6.48 -17.85 -5.83
C MET A 212 -5.95 -19.13 -5.17
N THR A 213 -6.73 -19.76 -4.31
CA THR A 213 -6.31 -20.99 -3.62
C THR A 213 -6.19 -22.16 -4.59
N GLY A 214 -7.09 -22.28 -5.58
CA GLY A 214 -6.97 -23.26 -6.66
C GLY A 214 -5.72 -23.06 -7.51
N MET A 215 -5.34 -21.80 -7.80
CA MET A 215 -4.11 -21.48 -8.51
C MET A 215 -2.85 -21.89 -7.72
N VAL A 216 -2.82 -21.61 -6.41
CA VAL A 216 -1.71 -22.06 -5.54
C VAL A 216 -1.58 -23.58 -5.56
N GLU A 217 -2.69 -24.30 -5.49
CA GLU A 217 -2.71 -25.77 -5.50
C GLU A 217 -2.23 -26.33 -6.83
N THR A 218 -2.70 -25.77 -7.94
CA THR A 218 -2.27 -26.14 -9.30
C THR A 218 -0.78 -25.93 -9.46
N GLN A 219 -0.25 -24.78 -9.03
CA GLN A 219 1.19 -24.49 -9.09
C GLN A 219 2.02 -25.49 -8.27
N LEU A 220 1.55 -25.90 -7.10
CA LEU A 220 2.24 -26.90 -6.27
C LEU A 220 2.22 -28.29 -6.93
N ASP A 221 1.12 -28.67 -7.56
CA ASP A 221 0.97 -29.98 -8.20
C ASP A 221 1.76 -30.08 -9.52
N GLU A 222 1.78 -29.01 -10.31
CA GLU A 222 2.53 -28.95 -11.57
C GLU A 222 4.05 -28.81 -11.32
N ASN A 223 4.44 -28.16 -10.21
CA ASN A 223 5.84 -27.88 -9.88
C ASN A 223 6.28 -28.60 -8.60
N LYS A 224 5.95 -29.90 -8.47
CA LYS A 224 6.28 -30.70 -7.28
C LYS A 224 7.76 -30.61 -6.93
N GLY A 225 8.05 -30.17 -5.70
CA GLY A 225 9.41 -29.98 -5.21
C GLY A 225 10.03 -28.61 -5.52
N SER A 226 9.31 -27.70 -6.20
CA SER A 226 9.75 -26.33 -6.42
C SER A 226 9.69 -25.52 -5.13
N ILE A 227 10.82 -24.87 -4.81
CA ILE A 227 10.91 -23.95 -3.68
C ILE A 227 10.06 -22.69 -3.92
N ASP A 228 9.95 -22.23 -5.17
CA ASP A 228 9.20 -21.02 -5.52
C ASP A 228 7.69 -21.23 -5.33
N ALA A 229 7.17 -22.37 -5.78
CA ALA A 229 5.76 -22.73 -5.54
C ALA A 229 5.47 -22.87 -4.03
N TYR A 230 6.44 -23.35 -3.26
CA TYR A 230 6.34 -23.40 -1.81
C TYR A 230 6.33 -22.01 -1.17
N HIS A 231 7.19 -21.08 -1.61
CA HIS A 231 7.20 -19.69 -1.13
C HIS A 231 5.89 -18.98 -1.43
N VAL A 232 5.33 -19.13 -2.64
CA VAL A 232 3.99 -18.59 -2.96
C VAL A 232 2.94 -19.13 -1.99
N LYS A 233 2.89 -20.46 -1.78
CA LYS A 233 1.94 -21.05 -0.82
C LYS A 233 2.15 -20.47 0.58
N ARG A 234 3.40 -20.31 1.02
CA ARG A 234 3.73 -19.79 2.34
C ARG A 234 3.24 -18.35 2.51
N THR A 235 3.51 -17.48 1.55
CA THR A 235 3.08 -16.08 1.55
C THR A 235 1.57 -15.95 1.52
N VAL A 236 0.88 -16.67 0.62
CA VAL A 236 -0.59 -16.69 0.58
C VAL A 236 -1.17 -17.23 1.90
N LYS A 237 -0.57 -18.27 2.48
CA LYS A 237 -0.99 -18.81 3.78
C LYS A 237 -0.77 -17.81 4.92
N SER A 238 0.30 -17.02 4.90
CA SER A 238 0.56 -15.95 5.87
C SER A 238 -0.54 -14.88 5.77
N PHE A 239 -0.74 -14.36 4.57
CA PHE A 239 -1.81 -13.42 4.25
C PHE A 239 -3.20 -13.90 4.72
N LEU A 240 -3.58 -15.15 4.40
CA LEU A 240 -4.88 -15.69 4.79
C LEU A 240 -5.04 -15.79 6.32
N LYS A 241 -3.98 -16.07 7.09
CA LYS A 241 -4.03 -16.07 8.55
C LYS A 241 -4.28 -14.67 9.10
N SER A 242 -3.53 -13.68 8.61
CA SER A 242 -3.70 -12.29 9.02
C SER A 242 -5.11 -11.79 8.66
N PHE A 243 -5.58 -12.10 7.45
CA PHE A 243 -6.93 -11.76 7.02
C PHE A 243 -8.01 -12.43 7.89
N TYR A 244 -7.87 -13.72 8.21
CA TYR A 244 -8.77 -14.42 9.12
C TYR A 244 -8.86 -13.76 10.50
N ILE A 245 -7.71 -13.39 11.08
CA ILE A 245 -7.65 -12.71 12.38
C ILE A 245 -8.32 -11.34 12.29
N MET A 246 -8.06 -10.57 11.24
CA MET A 246 -8.66 -9.24 11.04
C MET A 246 -10.18 -9.31 10.86
N LEU A 247 -10.70 -10.27 10.08
CA LEU A 247 -12.13 -10.51 9.92
C LEU A 247 -12.78 -10.84 11.27
N SER A 248 -12.20 -11.84 11.97
CA SER A 248 -12.71 -12.30 13.27
C SER A 248 -12.69 -11.21 14.33
N ALA A 249 -11.63 -10.41 14.39
CA ALA A 249 -11.50 -9.31 15.35
C ALA A 249 -12.45 -8.14 15.07
N LYS A 250 -12.90 -7.97 13.82
CA LYS A 250 -13.81 -6.91 13.40
C LYS A 250 -15.27 -7.36 13.32
N ASP A 251 -15.54 -8.66 13.43
CA ASP A 251 -16.87 -9.27 13.32
C ASP A 251 -17.57 -8.90 11.99
N ILE A 252 -16.86 -9.12 10.87
CA ILE A 252 -17.35 -8.85 9.50
C ILE A 252 -17.07 -10.03 8.56
N GLY A 253 -17.81 -10.11 7.45
CA GLY A 253 -17.55 -11.06 6.39
C GLY A 253 -17.59 -12.52 6.87
N GLU A 254 -18.68 -12.93 7.53
CA GLU A 254 -18.83 -14.28 8.10
C GLU A 254 -18.58 -15.38 7.05
N GLN A 255 -19.17 -15.23 5.86
CA GLN A 255 -18.98 -16.20 4.77
C GLN A 255 -17.53 -16.21 4.27
N VAL A 256 -16.90 -15.04 4.12
CA VAL A 256 -15.47 -14.92 3.76
C VAL A 256 -14.60 -15.59 4.82
N THR A 257 -14.91 -15.38 6.10
CA THR A 257 -14.19 -15.99 7.23
C THR A 257 -14.24 -17.52 7.16
N CYS A 258 -15.41 -18.09 6.85
CA CYS A 258 -15.58 -19.53 6.63
C CYS A 258 -14.74 -20.03 5.46
N ASP A 259 -14.77 -19.34 4.31
CA ASP A 259 -14.01 -19.73 3.12
C ASP A 259 -12.49 -19.71 3.38
N VAL A 260 -11.99 -18.64 4.03
CA VAL A 260 -10.58 -18.53 4.46
C VAL A 260 -10.21 -19.66 5.42
N PHE A 261 -11.08 -19.97 6.40
CA PHE A 261 -10.81 -21.02 7.37
C PHE A 261 -10.69 -22.40 6.71
N GLU A 262 -11.60 -22.75 5.80
CA GLU A 262 -11.54 -24.04 5.10
C GLU A 262 -10.29 -24.15 4.21
N ALA A 263 -9.89 -23.07 3.53
CA ALA A 263 -8.62 -23.04 2.78
C ALA A 263 -7.40 -23.27 3.70
N LEU A 264 -7.33 -22.56 4.84
CA LEU A 264 -6.25 -22.71 5.81
C LEU A 264 -6.21 -24.12 6.41
N LYS A 265 -7.37 -24.67 6.78
CA LYS A 265 -7.52 -26.02 7.33
C LYS A 265 -7.02 -27.07 6.35
N LYS A 266 -7.38 -26.96 5.07
CA LYS A 266 -6.87 -27.84 4.01
C LYS A 266 -5.35 -27.80 3.96
N TRP A 267 -4.74 -26.63 3.93
CA TRP A 267 -3.28 -26.48 3.84
C TRP A 267 -2.50 -26.71 5.15
N MET A 268 -3.19 -26.90 6.28
CA MET A 268 -2.55 -27.18 7.57
C MET A 268 -2.61 -28.66 7.94
N TYR A 269 -3.72 -29.34 7.62
CA TYR A 269 -4.02 -30.65 8.20
C TYR A 269 -4.29 -31.75 7.18
N LEU A 270 -4.58 -31.41 5.92
CA LEU A 270 -4.76 -32.41 4.87
C LEU A 270 -3.41 -32.57 4.15
N ARG A 271 -2.72 -33.68 4.45
CA ARG A 271 -1.51 -34.13 3.75
C ARG A 271 -1.89 -35.09 2.62
#